data_AF-A0A820DE08-F1
#
_entry.id   AF-A0A820DE08-F1
#
_cell.length_a   1.000
_cell.length_b   1.000
_cell.length_c   1.000
_cell.angle_alpha   90.00
_cell.angle_beta   90.00
_cell.angle_gamma   90.00
#
_symmetry.space_group_name_H-M   'P 1'
#
loop_
_entity.id
_entity.type
_entity.pdbx_description
1 polymer ?
#
loop_
_entity_poly.entity_id
_entity_poly.type
_entity_poly.pdbx_seq_one_letter_code
_entity_poly.pdbx_strand_id
1 'polypeptide(L)'
;VKLKNSSLIKVNLTDVKEVKIKSPFYRTLGFIRWNAARLERIPVMEKYRPFFAELHYSIPGHVPKVTYTADGSGDSFYIYKEVSDTMEIILKDHPMIEGLLYFHFDAWINPFRFDNMNFNNIWFPDSALPPFRCVTNT
;
A
#
# COMPACT_ATOMS: atom_id res chain seq x y z
N VAL A 1 -46.54 5.20 -39.97
CA VAL A 1 -45.76 6.01 -39.01
C VAL A 1 -44.28 5.77 -39.29
N LYS A 2 -43.54 6.79 -39.74
CA LYS A 2 -42.09 6.72 -40.02
C LYS A 2 -41.33 6.61 -38.69
N LEU A 3 -40.56 5.55 -38.48
CA LEU A 3 -39.56 5.50 -37.40
C LEU A 3 -38.22 5.97 -37.95
N LYS A 4 -37.74 7.09 -37.39
CA LYS A 4 -36.51 7.78 -37.75
C LYS A 4 -35.28 6.98 -37.28
N ASN A 5 -34.25 7.03 -38.12
CA ASN A 5 -32.83 6.73 -37.89
C ASN A 5 -32.40 6.64 -36.42
N SER A 6 -32.04 5.44 -35.97
CA SER A 6 -31.08 5.24 -34.89
C SER A 6 -29.70 5.19 -35.52
N SER A 7 -28.96 6.30 -35.47
CA SER A 7 -27.54 6.32 -35.79
C SER A 7 -26.80 5.57 -34.68
N LEU A 8 -26.38 4.34 -34.98
CA LEU A 8 -25.40 3.60 -34.20
C LEU A 8 -24.12 4.44 -34.10
N ILE A 9 -23.88 5.02 -32.92
CA ILE A 9 -22.59 5.64 -32.60
C ILE A 9 -21.56 4.51 -32.60
N LYS A 10 -20.78 4.40 -33.67
CA LYS A 10 -19.59 3.56 -33.70
C LYS A 10 -18.53 4.24 -32.84
N VAL A 11 -18.43 3.85 -31.58
CA VAL A 11 -17.30 4.23 -30.73
C VAL A 11 -16.07 3.55 -31.29
N ASN A 12 -15.16 4.33 -31.87
CA ASN A 12 -13.89 3.85 -32.38
C ASN A 12 -13.00 3.53 -31.16
N LEU A 13 -12.83 2.25 -30.83
CA LEU A 13 -12.11 1.78 -29.63
C LEU A 13 -10.58 2.01 -29.70
N THR A 14 -10.07 2.62 -30.77
CA THR A 14 -8.64 2.81 -31.02
C THR A 14 -8.00 3.95 -30.23
N ASP A 15 -8.79 4.78 -29.53
CA ASP A 15 -8.29 5.95 -28.77
C ASP A 15 -8.59 5.88 -27.26
N VAL A 16 -8.86 4.69 -26.71
CA VAL A 16 -8.82 4.53 -25.26
C VAL A 16 -7.36 4.55 -24.83
N LYS A 17 -6.80 5.75 -24.61
CA LYS A 17 -5.58 5.89 -23.81
C LYS A 17 -5.86 5.17 -22.50
N GLU A 18 -5.18 4.05 -22.29
CA GLU A 18 -5.27 3.26 -21.07
C GLU A 18 -4.89 4.19 -19.91
N VAL A 19 -5.90 4.69 -19.19
CA VAL A 19 -5.67 5.49 -17.99
C VAL A 19 -5.11 4.51 -16.97
N LYS A 20 -3.79 4.51 -16.78
CA LYS A 20 -3.16 3.78 -15.67
C LYS A 20 -3.70 4.37 -14.37
N ILE A 21 -4.72 3.74 -13.82
CA ILE A 21 -5.26 4.04 -12.50
C ILE A 21 -4.11 3.79 -11.52
N LYS A 22 -3.62 4.86 -10.88
CA LYS A 22 -2.59 4.75 -9.86
C LYS A 22 -3.24 4.25 -8.57
N SER A 23 -2.58 3.28 -7.93
CA SER A 23 -2.96 2.87 -6.57
C SER A 23 -2.97 4.08 -5.64
N PRO A 24 -3.92 4.18 -4.69
CA PRO A 24 -3.87 5.20 -3.64
C PRO A 24 -2.57 5.14 -2.82
N PHE A 25 -1.94 3.97 -2.74
CA PHE A 25 -0.67 3.75 -2.04
C PHE A 25 0.58 3.91 -2.92
N TYR A 26 0.49 4.48 -4.12
CA TYR A 26 1.63 4.59 -5.05
C TYR A 26 2.84 5.41 -4.51
N ARG A 27 2.65 6.16 -3.43
CA ARG A 27 3.68 6.89 -2.67
C ARG A 27 3.86 6.37 -1.24
N THR A 28 3.37 5.18 -0.95
CA THR A 28 3.43 4.59 0.38
C THR A 28 4.42 3.44 0.38
N LEU A 29 5.20 3.30 1.45
CA LEU A 29 5.98 2.09 1.72
C LEU A 29 5.06 1.05 2.37
N GLY A 30 4.99 -0.15 1.78
CA GLY A 30 4.35 -1.30 2.43
C GLY A 30 5.34 -1.98 3.36
N PHE A 31 5.24 -1.76 4.67
CA PHE A 31 6.11 -2.38 5.66
C PHE A 31 5.53 -3.72 6.11
N ILE A 32 6.18 -4.82 5.76
CA ILE A 32 5.70 -6.17 6.00
C ILE A 32 6.56 -6.82 7.07
N ARG A 33 5.90 -7.22 8.16
CA ARG A 33 6.51 -7.89 9.30
C ARG A 33 5.93 -9.28 9.50
N TRP A 34 6.82 -10.25 9.67
CA TRP A 34 6.49 -11.54 10.27
C TRP A 34 7.33 -11.74 11.53
N ASN A 35 6.74 -12.24 12.61
CA ASN A 35 7.47 -12.54 13.86
C ASN A 35 8.38 -13.78 13.76
N ALA A 36 8.57 -14.32 12.55
CA ALA A 36 9.47 -15.42 12.24
C ALA A 36 10.00 -15.27 10.81
N ALA A 37 11.13 -15.90 10.50
CA ALA A 37 11.64 -15.95 9.14
C ALA A 37 10.71 -16.80 8.25
N ARG A 38 9.95 -16.15 7.38
CA ARG A 38 8.92 -16.75 6.51
C ARG A 38 9.17 -16.43 5.04
N LEU A 39 10.34 -16.82 4.54
CA LEU A 39 10.77 -16.50 3.17
C LEU A 39 9.81 -17.04 2.10
N GLU A 40 9.14 -18.16 2.39
CA GLU A 40 8.14 -18.77 1.52
C GLU A 40 6.95 -17.85 1.21
N ARG A 41 6.76 -16.80 2.02
CA ARG A 41 5.67 -15.83 1.86
C ARG A 41 6.04 -14.61 1.02
N ILE A 42 7.33 -14.37 0.78
CA ILE A 42 7.79 -13.23 -0.04
C ILE A 42 7.11 -13.22 -1.41
N PRO A 43 7.04 -14.33 -2.18
CA PRO A 43 6.38 -14.33 -3.49
C PRO A 43 4.88 -14.00 -3.45
N VAL A 44 4.21 -14.27 -2.31
CA VAL A 44 2.80 -13.89 -2.12
C VAL A 44 2.69 -12.39 -1.94
N MET A 45 3.57 -11.82 -1.12
CA MET A 45 3.57 -10.38 -0.83
C MET A 45 4.08 -9.56 -2.01
N GLU A 46 4.95 -10.09 -2.85
CA GLU A 46 5.42 -9.42 -4.07
C GLU A 46 4.29 -9.01 -5.02
N LYS A 47 3.14 -9.70 -4.96
CA LYS A 47 1.93 -9.29 -5.68
C LYS A 47 1.41 -7.90 -5.27
N TYR A 48 1.86 -7.37 -4.13
CA TYR A 48 1.57 -6.00 -3.68
C TYR A 48 2.43 -4.93 -4.31
N ARG A 49 3.62 -5.28 -4.83
CA ARG A 49 4.61 -4.32 -5.34
C ARG A 49 4.00 -3.29 -6.32
N PRO A 50 3.10 -3.65 -7.26
CA PRO A 50 2.51 -2.67 -8.18
C PRO A 50 1.65 -1.59 -7.52
N PHE A 51 1.23 -1.78 -6.26
CA PHE A 51 0.34 -0.85 -5.56
C PHE A 51 1.07 0.12 -4.62
N PHE A 52 2.32 -0.17 -4.28
CA PHE A 52 3.12 0.62 -3.36
C PHE A 52 4.27 1.33 -4.09
N ALA A 53 4.88 2.32 -3.43
CA ALA A 53 6.12 2.89 -3.90
C ALA A 53 7.26 1.85 -3.82
N GLU A 54 7.29 1.10 -2.72
CA GLU A 54 8.22 0.01 -2.45
C GLU A 54 7.65 -0.89 -1.33
N LEU A 55 8.17 -2.10 -1.20
CA LEU A 55 7.90 -3.01 -0.10
C LEU A 55 9.14 -3.11 0.81
N HIS A 56 8.91 -3.00 2.11
CA HIS A 56 9.90 -3.27 3.14
C HIS A 56 9.63 -4.63 3.78
N TYR A 57 10.65 -5.48 3.88
CA TYR A 57 10.54 -6.80 4.51
C TYR A 57 11.33 -6.84 5.82
N SER A 58 10.63 -6.83 6.95
CA SER A 58 11.21 -7.06 8.28
C SER A 58 11.17 -8.55 8.59
N ILE A 59 12.32 -9.22 8.44
CA ILE A 59 12.44 -10.67 8.56
C ILE A 59 13.51 -11.01 9.60
N PRO A 60 13.14 -11.59 10.75
CA PRO A 60 14.11 -11.91 11.80
C PRO A 60 15.33 -12.67 11.29
N GLY A 61 16.52 -12.17 11.60
CA GLY A 61 17.80 -12.83 11.28
C GLY A 61 18.23 -12.80 9.82
N HIS A 62 17.52 -12.09 8.93
CA HIS A 62 17.86 -12.04 7.50
C HIS A 62 18.71 -10.84 7.10
N VAL A 63 18.60 -9.72 7.82
CA VAL A 63 19.30 -8.48 7.44
C VAL A 63 20.01 -7.88 8.65
N PRO A 64 21.35 -7.81 8.65
CA PRO A 64 22.09 -7.31 9.81
C PRO A 64 22.01 -5.79 9.98
N LYS A 65 21.55 -5.05 8.98
CA LYS A 65 21.45 -3.58 8.99
C LYS A 65 20.12 -3.12 8.37
N VAL A 66 19.42 -2.20 9.05
CA VAL A 66 18.19 -1.59 8.53
C VAL A 66 18.47 -0.84 7.23
N THR A 67 17.65 -1.12 6.22
CA THR A 67 17.54 -0.35 4.98
C THR A 67 16.07 0.03 4.79
N TYR A 68 15.76 0.92 3.85
CA TYR A 68 14.36 1.25 3.60
C TYR A 68 13.55 0.08 3.00
N THR A 69 14.20 -0.98 2.48
CA THR A 69 13.53 -2.15 1.87
C THR A 69 13.59 -3.42 2.71
N ALA A 70 14.40 -3.46 3.77
CA ALA A 70 14.47 -4.62 4.65
C ALA A 70 15.17 -4.34 5.98
N ASP A 71 14.78 -5.10 7.00
CA ASP A 71 15.46 -5.22 8.28
C ASP A 71 15.43 -6.67 8.80
N GLY A 72 16.25 -6.94 9.83
CA GLY A 72 16.42 -8.26 10.42
C GLY A 72 15.86 -8.41 11.83
N SER A 73 14.99 -7.53 12.29
CA SER A 73 14.67 -7.40 13.71
C SER A 73 14.05 -8.66 14.28
N GLY A 74 14.61 -9.15 15.38
CA GLY A 74 14.07 -10.30 16.11
C GLY A 74 12.98 -9.92 17.10
N ASP A 75 12.85 -8.63 17.42
CA ASP A 75 12.00 -8.16 18.50
C ASP A 75 10.58 -7.89 17.99
N SER A 76 9.59 -8.49 18.64
CA SER A 76 8.17 -8.28 18.31
C SER A 76 7.54 -7.15 19.12
N PHE A 77 8.08 -6.82 20.30
CA PHE A 77 7.57 -5.77 21.17
C PHE A 77 8.12 -4.40 20.80
N TYR A 78 9.39 -4.33 20.38
CA TYR A 78 10.07 -3.08 20.05
C TYR A 78 10.22 -2.82 18.55
N ILE A 79 9.40 -3.48 17.70
CA ILE A 79 9.43 -3.32 16.25
C ILE A 79 9.25 -1.86 15.77
N TYR A 80 8.61 -1.02 16.58
CA TYR A 80 8.45 0.42 16.28
C TYR A 80 9.77 1.18 16.17
N LYS A 81 10.85 0.67 16.79
CA LYS A 81 12.19 1.22 16.60
C LYS A 81 12.63 1.07 15.14
N GLU A 82 12.36 -0.08 14.53
CA GLU A 82 12.78 -0.36 13.15
C GLU A 82 11.91 0.36 12.14
N VAL A 83 10.62 0.52 12.46
CA VAL A 83 9.73 1.41 11.72
C VAL A 83 10.27 2.84 11.78
N SER A 84 10.71 3.31 12.96
CA SER A 84 11.30 4.65 13.13
C SER A 84 12.60 4.83 12.33
N ASP A 85 13.55 3.90 12.45
CA ASP A 85 14.82 3.92 11.71
C ASP A 85 14.56 3.89 10.19
N THR A 86 13.59 3.09 9.74
CA THR A 86 13.19 3.01 8.33
C THR A 86 12.61 4.35 7.85
N MET A 87 11.76 4.99 8.66
CA MET A 87 11.20 6.31 8.34
C MET A 87 12.29 7.39 8.29
N GLU A 88 13.31 7.33 9.14
CA GLU A 88 14.45 8.26 9.07
C GLU A 88 15.17 8.14 7.72
N ILE A 89 15.45 6.92 7.26
CA ILE A 89 16.07 6.67 5.94
C ILE A 89 15.16 7.20 4.82
N ILE A 90 13.86 6.94 4.89
CA ILE A 90 12.89 7.42 3.89
C ILE A 90 12.89 8.95 3.79
N LEU A 91 12.78 9.63 4.93
CA LEU A 91 12.70 11.10 4.97
C LEU A 91 13.97 11.76 4.47
N LYS A 92 15.11 11.08 4.59
CA LYS A 92 16.41 11.58 4.14
C LYS A 92 16.65 11.34 2.64
N ASP A 93 16.41 10.11 2.17
CA ASP A 93 16.91 9.64 0.88
C ASP A 93 15.80 9.28 -0.14
N HIS A 94 14.53 9.20 0.28
CA HIS A 94 13.40 8.76 -0.56
C HIS A 94 12.18 9.70 -0.49
N PRO A 95 12.30 10.97 -0.94
CA PRO A 95 11.26 11.99 -0.80
C PRO A 95 9.96 11.70 -1.56
N MET A 96 9.95 10.69 -2.45
CA MET A 96 8.75 10.25 -3.16
C MET A 96 7.82 9.39 -2.29
N ILE A 97 8.32 8.85 -1.18
CA ILE A 97 7.54 8.08 -0.22
C ILE A 97 6.99 9.04 0.83
N GLU A 98 5.68 9.17 0.87
CA GLU A 98 4.93 10.14 1.70
C GLU A 98 4.22 9.47 2.89
N GLY A 99 4.24 8.14 2.96
CA GLY A 99 3.60 7.40 4.06
C GLY A 99 4.08 5.97 4.18
N LEU A 100 3.67 5.32 5.27
CA LEU A 100 3.97 3.92 5.57
C LEU A 100 2.68 3.20 5.94
N LEU A 101 2.47 2.01 5.36
CA LEU A 101 1.40 1.10 5.74
C LEU A 101 2.01 -0.19 6.29
N TYR A 102 1.72 -0.48 7.56
CA TYR A 102 2.31 -1.59 8.28
C TYR A 102 1.40 -2.83 8.26
N PHE A 103 1.97 -3.96 7.84
CA PHE A 103 1.34 -5.27 7.80
C PHE A 103 2.00 -6.19 8.85
N HIS A 104 1.22 -6.63 9.84
CA HIS A 104 1.69 -7.57 10.86
C HIS A 104 1.43 -9.06 10.49
N PHE A 105 0.77 -9.31 9.37
CA PHE A 105 0.43 -10.65 8.86
C PHE A 105 0.15 -10.56 7.35
N ASP A 106 -0.14 -11.70 6.72
CA ASP A 106 -0.48 -11.83 5.29
C ASP A 106 -1.89 -11.26 5.01
N ALA A 107 -2.07 -9.96 5.26
CA ALA A 107 -3.35 -9.30 5.07
C ALA A 107 -3.52 -8.94 3.60
N TRP A 108 -4.53 -9.53 2.94
CA TRP A 108 -4.88 -9.08 1.60
C TRP A 108 -5.82 -7.86 1.64
N ILE A 109 -5.28 -6.64 1.67
CA ILE A 109 -6.10 -5.41 1.49
C ILE A 109 -6.33 -5.10 0.01
N ASN A 110 -7.47 -4.49 -0.32
CA ASN A 110 -7.72 -3.90 -1.64
C ASN A 110 -7.32 -2.41 -1.62
N PRO A 111 -6.20 -2.02 -2.27
CA PRO A 111 -5.71 -0.65 -2.25
C PRO A 111 -6.70 0.38 -2.80
N PHE A 112 -7.52 0.01 -3.78
CA PHE A 112 -8.47 0.92 -4.40
C PHE A 112 -9.68 1.23 -3.53
N ARG A 113 -9.83 0.64 -2.34
CA ARG A 113 -10.83 1.07 -1.36
C ARG A 113 -10.44 2.36 -0.61
N PHE A 114 -9.24 2.89 -0.87
CA PHE A 114 -8.68 4.09 -0.23
C PHE A 114 -8.59 5.28 -1.21
N ASP A 115 -9.20 5.18 -2.39
CA ASP A 115 -9.08 6.15 -3.49
C ASP A 115 -9.67 7.53 -3.17
N ASN A 116 -10.66 7.59 -2.27
CA ASN A 116 -11.32 8.81 -1.84
C ASN A 116 -10.95 9.25 -0.41
N MET A 117 -9.91 8.66 0.19
CA MET A 117 -9.48 9.00 1.55
C MET A 117 -8.48 10.15 1.59
N ASN A 118 -8.60 10.98 2.63
CA ASN A 118 -7.60 11.98 2.95
C ASN A 118 -6.49 11.34 3.81
N PHE A 119 -5.30 11.19 3.24
CA PHE A 119 -4.12 10.60 3.90
C PHE A 119 -3.53 11.44 5.04
N ASN A 120 -3.98 12.70 5.22
CA ASN A 120 -3.59 13.54 6.35
C ASN A 120 -4.42 13.26 7.62
N ASN A 121 -5.37 12.33 7.57
CA ASN A 121 -6.23 11.96 8.68
C ASN A 121 -5.87 10.58 9.25
N ILE A 122 -6.28 10.33 10.49
CA ILE A 122 -6.20 9.00 11.10
C ILE A 122 -7.48 8.22 10.78
N TRP A 123 -7.32 7.00 10.24
CA TRP A 123 -8.42 6.12 9.85
C TRP A 123 -8.43 4.84 10.69
N PHE A 124 -9.57 4.51 11.29
CA PHE A 124 -9.77 3.25 12.01
C PHE A 124 -10.71 2.33 11.23
N PRO A 125 -10.46 1.01 11.20
CA PRO A 125 -11.42 0.05 10.67
C PRO A 125 -12.80 0.21 11.35
N ASP A 126 -13.85 0.13 10.54
CA ASP A 126 -15.24 0.16 10.99
C ASP A 126 -16.04 -0.94 10.27
N SER A 127 -17.10 -1.42 10.91
CA SER A 127 -18.01 -2.43 10.37
C SER A 127 -19.01 -1.88 9.33
N ALA A 128 -19.04 -0.56 9.14
CA ALA A 128 -19.95 0.13 8.21
C ALA A 128 -19.41 0.22 6.77
N LEU A 129 -20.21 0.77 5.85
CA LEU A 129 -19.77 1.20 4.53
C LEU A 129 -19.66 2.74 4.51
N PRO A 130 -18.46 3.33 4.36
CA PRO A 130 -17.17 2.70 4.09
C PRO A 130 -16.57 1.97 5.32
N PRO A 131 -15.71 0.95 5.10
CA PRO A 131 -15.15 0.10 6.16
C PRO A 131 -14.11 0.78 7.06
N PHE A 132 -14.05 2.12 7.03
CA PHE A 132 -13.11 2.92 7.79
C PHE A 132 -13.78 4.22 8.23
N ARG A 133 -13.55 4.60 9.49
CA ARG A 133 -13.99 5.88 10.06
C ARG A 133 -12.80 6.80 10.28
N CYS A 134 -12.97 8.08 9.92
CA CYS A 134 -12.00 9.12 10.23
C CYS A 134 -12.11 9.48 11.71
N VAL A 135 -10.98 9.53 12.42
CA VAL A 135 -10.92 10.08 13.78
C VAL A 135 -10.38 11.49 13.69
N THR A 136 -11.25 12.46 14.03
CA THR A 136 -10.95 13.90 13.97
C THR A 136 -10.66 14.50 15.34
N ASN A 137 -10.78 13.71 16.42
CA ASN A 137 -10.53 14.12 17.79
C ASN A 137 -9.61 13.08 18.42
N THR A 138 -8.36 13.43 18.62
CA THR A 138 -7.33 12.65 19.33
C THR A 138 -7.08 13.25 20.69
#